data_AF-A0A7S1I7P2-F1
#
_entry.id   AF-A0A7S1I7P2-F1
#
_cell.length_a   1.000
_cell.length_b   1.000
_cell.length_c   1.000
_cell.angle_alpha   90.00
_cell.angle_beta   90.00
_cell.angle_gamma   90.00
#
_symmetry.space_group_name_H-M   'P 1'
#
loop_
_entity.id
_entity.type
_entity.pdbx_description
1 polymer ?
#
loop_
_entity_poly.entity_id
_entity_poly.type
_entity_poly.pdbx_seq_one_letter_code
_entity_poly.pdbx_strand_id
1 'polypeptide(L)'
;RPGLCAPDQYCNSHAWLKWRCYRSCAMQTDKVRVMHALTKSLEEIKGQDSIIAQVKGIISLKLDNPEKRVNLHFAGDNGVGKTWLAKLISRALSLKRSPTFPEAGELFHMLDTVQYDVLDENSSADLVWQARQGLLKELRHVLARCPRAVVLVDELENLHPKVADALIPVLKGNPVAGVSTKEAIFILTSDFGRDGATRGLPPEEIKRQIYDFSANIYSDLTIANYVR
;
A
#
# COMPACT_ATOMS: atom_id res chain seq x y z
N ARG A 1 -30.83 3.87 5.77
CA ARG A 1 -31.84 4.73 5.09
C ARG A 1 -31.11 5.56 4.05
N PRO A 2 -31.60 5.66 2.80
CA PRO A 2 -31.11 6.67 1.86
C PRO A 2 -31.26 8.06 2.49
N GLY A 3 -30.21 8.89 2.48
CA GLY A 3 -30.27 10.29 2.96
C GLY A 3 -29.73 10.61 4.36
N LEU A 4 -28.98 9.72 5.04
CA LEU A 4 -28.28 10.08 6.29
C LEU A 4 -26.94 10.80 6.07
N CYS A 5 -26.31 10.55 4.93
CA CYS A 5 -24.98 11.01 4.55
C CYS A 5 -25.11 11.90 3.29
N ALA A 6 -24.27 12.93 3.16
CA ALA A 6 -24.16 13.71 1.92
C ALA A 6 -23.76 12.80 0.72
N PRO A 7 -23.95 13.21 -0.55
CA PRO A 7 -23.62 12.38 -1.71
C PRO A 7 -22.14 11.97 -1.78
N ASP A 8 -21.25 12.76 -1.20
CA ASP A 8 -19.82 12.48 -1.03
C ASP A 8 -19.49 11.77 0.28
N GLN A 9 -20.49 11.18 0.96
CA GLN A 9 -20.31 10.53 2.24
C GLN A 9 -20.92 9.13 2.27
N TYR A 10 -20.30 8.23 3.02
CA TYR A 10 -20.85 6.91 3.33
C TYR A 10 -21.06 6.76 4.83
N CYS A 11 -22.01 5.90 5.18
CA CYS A 11 -22.48 5.69 6.53
C CYS A 11 -21.94 4.34 7.03
N ASN A 12 -21.13 4.34 8.09
CA ASN A 12 -20.61 3.11 8.72
C ASN A 12 -21.20 2.95 10.14
N SER A 13 -21.76 1.76 10.40
CA SER A 13 -22.20 1.35 11.73
C SER A 13 -21.04 0.76 12.53
N HIS A 14 -20.26 1.61 13.18
CA HIS A 14 -19.35 1.19 14.25
C HIS A 14 -20.11 1.30 15.58
N ALA A 15 -20.58 0.15 16.08
CA ALA A 15 -21.44 -0.02 17.25
C ALA A 15 -22.91 0.41 17.06
N TRP A 16 -23.80 -0.40 17.63
CA TRP A 16 -25.26 -0.45 17.46
C TRP A 16 -26.06 0.83 17.78
N LEU A 17 -25.41 1.98 17.98
CA LEU A 17 -26.05 3.19 18.54
C LEU A 17 -25.81 4.51 17.77
N LYS A 18 -24.80 4.66 16.88
CA LYS A 18 -24.63 5.91 16.11
C LYS A 18 -24.09 5.71 14.70
N TRP A 19 -24.88 6.13 13.71
CA TRP A 19 -24.43 6.29 12.33
C TRP A 19 -23.49 7.50 12.22
N ARG A 20 -22.26 7.31 11.73
CA ARG A 20 -21.35 8.39 11.38
C ARG A 20 -21.19 8.48 9.87
N CYS A 21 -21.30 9.71 9.36
CA CYS A 21 -21.07 10.06 7.96
C CYS A 21 -19.59 10.38 7.78
N TYR A 22 -18.95 9.72 6.82
CA TYR A 22 -17.55 9.95 6.49
C TYR A 22 -17.46 10.35 5.02
N ARG A 23 -16.59 11.31 4.70
CA ARG A 23 -16.31 11.66 3.31
C ARG A 23 -15.72 10.45 2.58
N SER A 24 -16.30 10.09 1.44
CA SER A 24 -15.71 9.13 0.53
C SER A 24 -14.44 9.77 -0.05
N CYS A 25 -13.34 9.02 -0.02
CA CYS A 25 -12.15 9.44 -0.74
C CYS A 25 -12.45 9.36 -2.24
N ALA A 26 -12.02 10.34 -3.02
CA ALA A 26 -12.34 10.38 -4.45
C ALA A 26 -11.05 10.45 -5.26
N MET A 27 -10.66 9.32 -5.85
CA MET A 27 -9.59 9.32 -6.85
C MET A 27 -10.06 10.10 -8.09
N GLN A 28 -9.20 10.99 -8.56
CA GLN A 28 -9.47 11.83 -9.72
C GLN A 28 -9.52 10.98 -11.00
N THR A 29 -10.49 11.25 -11.85
CA THR A 29 -10.72 10.52 -13.10
C THR A 29 -10.13 11.22 -14.32
N ASP A 30 -9.76 12.50 -14.20
CA ASP A 30 -9.06 13.23 -15.25
C ASP A 30 -7.61 12.74 -15.37
N LYS A 31 -7.41 11.79 -16.29
CA LYS A 31 -6.11 11.17 -16.55
C LYS A 31 -5.04 12.20 -16.89
N VAL A 32 -5.34 13.20 -17.72
CA VAL A 32 -4.36 14.21 -18.15
C VAL A 32 -3.87 15.00 -16.94
N ARG A 33 -4.81 15.46 -16.11
CA ARG A 33 -4.50 16.23 -14.91
C ARG A 33 -3.73 15.43 -13.87
N VAL A 34 -4.12 14.17 -13.64
CA VAL A 34 -3.43 13.27 -12.71
C VAL A 34 -2.02 12.97 -13.20
N MET A 35 -1.84 12.65 -14.49
CA MET A 35 -0.52 12.34 -15.04
C MET A 35 0.42 13.56 -15.05
N HIS A 36 -0.12 14.76 -15.26
CA HIS A 36 0.64 16.00 -15.09
C HIS A 36 1.07 16.20 -13.64
N ALA A 37 0.16 16.06 -12.68
CA ALA A 37 0.47 16.17 -11.25
C ALA A 37 1.46 15.10 -10.77
N LEU A 38 1.34 13.87 -11.29
CA LEU A 38 2.27 12.78 -11.02
C LEU A 38 3.66 13.11 -11.53
N THR A 39 3.77 13.58 -12.78
CA THR A 39 5.06 13.98 -13.36
C THR A 39 5.74 15.03 -12.50
N LYS A 40 5.01 16.09 -12.12
CA LYS A 40 5.53 17.16 -11.26
C LYS A 40 5.93 16.66 -9.87
N SER A 41 5.14 15.76 -9.28
CA SER A 41 5.44 15.23 -7.93
C SER A 41 6.68 14.33 -7.95
N LEU A 42 6.87 13.55 -9.00
CA LEU A 42 8.01 12.63 -9.13
C LEU A 42 9.34 13.34 -9.44
N GLU A 43 9.34 14.60 -9.85
CA GLU A 43 10.56 15.42 -9.98
C GLU A 43 11.30 15.61 -8.64
N GLU A 44 10.61 15.39 -7.52
CA GLU A 44 11.20 15.41 -6.18
C GLU A 44 12.15 14.21 -5.95
N ILE A 45 12.02 13.12 -6.72
CA ILE A 45 12.87 11.93 -6.63
C ILE A 45 14.07 12.10 -7.58
N LYS A 46 15.29 11.93 -7.05
CA LYS A 46 16.53 12.10 -7.82
C LYS A 46 17.21 10.77 -8.09
N GLY A 47 17.68 10.57 -9.32
CA GLY A 47 18.52 9.42 -9.71
C GLY A 47 17.77 8.09 -9.89
N GLN A 48 16.43 8.11 -10.00
CA GLN A 48 15.59 6.91 -10.14
C GLN A 48 14.70 6.97 -11.40
N ASP A 49 15.22 7.50 -12.51
CA ASP A 49 14.44 7.77 -13.73
C ASP A 49 13.72 6.54 -14.29
N SER A 50 14.38 5.37 -14.24
CA SER A 50 13.78 4.09 -14.66
C SER A 50 12.55 3.72 -13.82
N ILE A 51 12.61 3.89 -12.50
CA ILE A 51 11.51 3.59 -11.58
C ILE A 51 10.37 4.59 -11.82
N ILE A 52 10.69 5.87 -11.98
CA ILE A 52 9.73 6.93 -12.28
C ILE A 52 8.95 6.62 -13.57
N ALA A 53 9.65 6.20 -14.63
CA ALA A 53 9.02 5.84 -15.90
C ALA A 53 8.06 4.64 -15.75
N GLN A 54 8.46 3.61 -15.01
CA GLN A 54 7.63 2.43 -14.75
C GLN A 54 6.39 2.78 -13.92
N VAL A 55 6.55 3.53 -12.84
CA VAL A 55 5.43 4.01 -12.00
C VAL A 55 4.45 4.81 -12.84
N LYS A 56 4.91 5.75 -13.68
CA LYS A 56 4.04 6.52 -14.57
C LYS A 56 3.24 5.62 -15.52
N GLY A 57 3.88 4.60 -16.10
CA GLY A 57 3.21 3.63 -16.95
C GLY A 57 2.13 2.83 -16.22
N ILE A 58 2.44 2.34 -15.02
CA ILE A 58 1.50 1.57 -14.19
C ILE A 58 0.31 2.44 -13.76
N ILE A 59 0.56 3.66 -13.29
CA ILE A 59 -0.50 4.58 -12.88
C ILE A 59 -1.37 4.99 -14.07
N SER A 60 -0.79 5.25 -15.25
CA SER A 60 -1.56 5.49 -16.47
C SER A 60 -2.51 4.33 -16.78
N LEU A 61 -2.03 3.08 -16.69
CA LEU A 61 -2.85 1.88 -16.93
C LEU A 61 -3.97 1.70 -15.89
N LYS A 62 -3.72 2.11 -14.64
CA LYS A 62 -4.72 2.10 -13.55
C LYS A 62 -5.81 3.14 -13.77
N LEU A 63 -5.45 4.32 -14.27
CA LEU A 63 -6.41 5.35 -14.64
C LEU A 63 -7.30 4.90 -15.82
N ASP A 64 -6.73 4.17 -16.78
CA ASP A 64 -7.49 3.58 -17.89
C ASP A 64 -8.39 2.42 -17.44
N ASN A 65 -7.96 1.66 -16.43
CA ASN A 65 -8.67 0.47 -15.94
C ASN A 65 -8.73 0.49 -14.39
N PRO A 66 -9.72 1.16 -13.79
CA PRO A 66 -9.81 1.30 -12.33
C PRO A 66 -9.87 -0.03 -11.56
N GLU A 67 -10.46 -1.07 -12.15
CA GLU A 67 -10.54 -2.43 -11.59
C GLU A 67 -9.23 -3.24 -11.73
N LYS A 68 -8.26 -2.71 -12.49
CA LYS A 68 -6.97 -3.38 -12.64
C LYS A 68 -6.24 -3.31 -11.31
N ARG A 69 -5.91 -4.48 -10.77
CA ARG A 69 -5.08 -4.59 -9.56
C ARG A 69 -3.71 -3.98 -9.81
N VAL A 70 -3.25 -3.17 -8.86
CA VAL A 70 -1.90 -2.62 -8.84
C VAL A 70 -1.32 -2.86 -7.46
N ASN A 71 -0.31 -3.71 -7.41
CA ASN A 71 0.52 -3.89 -6.24
C ASN A 71 1.96 -3.53 -6.65
N LEU A 72 2.56 -2.58 -5.95
CA LEU A 72 3.94 -2.14 -6.16
C LEU A 72 4.77 -2.60 -4.98
N HIS A 73 5.98 -3.09 -5.22
CA HIS A 73 6.93 -3.40 -4.15
C HIS A 73 8.22 -2.61 -4.35
N PHE A 74 8.46 -1.67 -3.45
CA PHE A 74 9.69 -0.88 -3.44
C PHE A 74 10.67 -1.51 -2.46
N ALA A 75 11.72 -2.15 -2.98
CA ALA A 75 12.82 -2.71 -2.20
C ALA A 75 14.10 -1.90 -2.42
N GLY A 76 14.86 -1.65 -1.35
CA GLY A 76 16.04 -0.78 -1.39
C GLY A 76 16.59 -0.50 0.00
N ASP A 77 17.77 0.10 0.11
CA ASP A 77 18.33 0.57 1.39
C ASP A 77 17.41 1.59 2.09
N ASN A 78 17.63 1.85 3.38
CA ASN A 78 16.93 2.89 4.10
C ASN A 78 17.26 4.31 3.59
N GLY A 79 16.29 5.21 3.71
CA GLY A 79 16.44 6.61 3.29
C GLY A 79 16.40 6.88 1.78
N VAL A 80 16.31 5.87 0.91
CA VAL A 80 16.28 6.06 -0.56
C VAL A 80 14.94 6.59 -1.13
N GLY A 81 13.93 6.77 -0.28
CA GLY A 81 12.65 7.40 -0.65
C GLY A 81 11.49 6.46 -0.99
N LYS A 82 11.54 5.17 -0.61
CA LYS A 82 10.48 4.16 -0.87
C LYS A 82 9.10 4.63 -0.38
N THR A 83 9.01 5.02 0.89
CA THR A 83 7.79 5.57 1.53
C THR A 83 7.40 6.94 0.95
N TRP A 84 8.40 7.76 0.58
CA TRP A 84 8.15 9.08 -0.03
C TRP A 84 7.47 8.95 -1.40
N LEU A 85 7.93 8.02 -2.23
CA LEU A 85 7.33 7.72 -3.53
C LEU A 85 5.85 7.32 -3.39
N ALA A 86 5.50 6.50 -2.40
CA ALA A 86 4.11 6.14 -2.11
C ALA A 86 3.23 7.37 -1.80
N LYS A 87 3.76 8.29 -0.98
CA LYS A 87 3.09 9.56 -0.63
C LYS A 87 2.91 10.45 -1.86
N LEU A 88 3.91 10.57 -2.73
CA LEU A 88 3.82 11.34 -3.98
C LEU A 88 2.79 10.76 -4.96
N ILE A 89 2.74 9.43 -5.11
CA ILE A 89 1.73 8.74 -5.94
C ILE A 89 0.33 9.08 -5.43
N SER A 90 0.09 8.96 -4.12
CA SER A 90 -1.22 9.25 -3.53
C SER A 90 -1.65 10.71 -3.73
N ARG A 91 -0.70 11.66 -3.63
CA ARG A 91 -0.93 13.10 -3.81
C ARG A 91 -1.31 13.44 -5.24
N ALA A 92 -0.68 12.79 -6.21
CA ALA A 92 -1.02 12.96 -7.62
C ALA A 92 -2.40 12.40 -7.96
N LEU A 93 -2.76 11.24 -7.41
CA LEU A 93 -4.05 10.57 -7.64
C LEU A 93 -5.24 11.29 -6.97
N SER A 94 -5.02 11.91 -5.80
CA SER A 94 -6.07 12.64 -5.09
C SER A 94 -6.24 14.08 -5.59
N LEU A 95 -5.15 14.72 -6.03
CA LEU A 95 -5.03 16.17 -6.23
C LEU A 95 -5.39 17.00 -4.98
N LYS A 96 -5.42 16.37 -3.81
CA LYS A 96 -5.78 16.94 -2.51
C LYS A 96 -4.88 16.34 -1.44
N ARG A 97 -4.37 17.19 -0.53
CA ARG A 97 -3.53 16.72 0.58
C ARG A 97 -4.34 15.89 1.57
N SER A 98 -3.71 14.92 2.21
CA SER A 98 -4.32 14.24 3.36
C SER A 98 -4.38 15.20 4.55
N PRO A 99 -5.49 15.21 5.32
CA PRO A 99 -5.56 15.95 6.56
C PRO A 99 -4.69 15.35 7.66
N THR A 100 -4.37 14.05 7.57
CA THR A 100 -3.56 13.32 8.55
C THR A 100 -2.08 13.31 8.18
N PHE A 101 -1.78 13.21 6.88
CA PHE A 101 -0.43 13.18 6.33
C PHE A 101 -0.28 14.32 5.31
N PRO A 102 0.02 15.55 5.74
CA PRO A 102 0.05 16.72 4.84
C PRO A 102 0.98 16.56 3.65
N GLU A 103 2.01 15.74 3.75
CA GLU A 103 2.94 15.39 2.69
C GLU A 103 2.34 14.46 1.61
N ALA A 104 1.29 13.72 1.94
CA ALA A 104 0.63 12.74 1.07
C ALA A 104 -0.72 13.24 0.52
N GLY A 105 -1.39 12.41 -0.27
CA GLY A 105 -2.74 12.66 -0.79
C GLY A 105 -3.85 12.10 0.10
N GLU A 106 -5.08 12.59 -0.03
CA GLU A 106 -6.25 12.12 0.76
C GLU A 106 -6.56 10.62 0.61
N LEU A 107 -6.04 9.97 -0.43
CA LEU A 107 -6.18 8.53 -0.66
C LEU A 107 -5.16 7.69 0.14
N PHE A 108 -4.16 8.33 0.75
CA PHE A 108 -3.06 7.66 1.42
C PHE A 108 -3.50 7.07 2.76
N HIS A 109 -3.23 5.79 2.94
CA HIS A 109 -3.37 5.08 4.20
C HIS A 109 -2.14 4.21 4.42
N MET A 110 -1.46 4.42 5.55
CA MET A 110 -0.39 3.53 6.02
C MET A 110 -1.02 2.54 6.99
N LEU A 111 -0.78 1.24 6.78
CA LEU A 111 -1.14 0.22 7.77
C LEU A 111 -0.17 0.30 8.92
N ASP A 112 -0.69 0.24 10.14
CA ASP A 112 0.15 0.13 11.34
C ASP A 112 0.67 -1.31 11.45
N THR A 113 1.88 -1.54 10.92
CA THR A 113 2.56 -2.84 11.02
C THR A 113 3.32 -3.00 12.34
N VAL A 114 3.72 -1.89 12.97
CA VAL A 114 4.53 -1.85 14.20
C VAL A 114 3.86 -2.59 15.37
N GLN A 115 2.53 -2.54 15.46
CA GLN A 115 1.78 -3.29 16.46
C GLN A 115 1.96 -4.83 16.37
N TYR A 116 2.49 -5.33 15.26
CA TYR A 116 2.75 -6.76 15.02
C TYR A 116 4.23 -7.13 15.14
N ASP A 117 5.14 -6.16 15.30
CA ASP A 117 6.59 -6.38 15.42
C ASP A 117 6.99 -7.13 16.71
N VAL A 118 6.06 -7.23 17.67
CA VAL A 118 6.26 -7.97 18.93
C VAL A 118 6.24 -9.49 18.71
N LEU A 119 5.84 -9.95 17.52
CA LEU A 119 5.73 -11.38 17.20
C LEU A 119 7.07 -11.94 16.70
N ASP A 120 7.53 -12.99 17.38
CA ASP A 120 8.70 -13.78 17.01
C ASP A 120 8.33 -15.23 16.63
N GLU A 121 9.34 -16.05 16.31
CA GLU A 121 9.14 -17.46 15.94
C GLU A 121 8.51 -18.31 17.05
N ASN A 122 8.64 -17.89 18.31
CA ASN A 122 8.09 -18.59 19.48
C ASN A 122 6.67 -18.13 19.83
N SER A 123 6.15 -17.14 19.12
CA SER A 123 4.82 -16.61 19.36
C SER A 123 3.75 -17.66 19.10
N SER A 124 2.77 -17.73 20.00
CA SER A 124 1.72 -18.75 19.93
C SER A 124 0.87 -18.60 18.66
N ALA A 125 0.32 -19.71 18.18
CA ALA A 125 -0.56 -19.71 17.01
C ALA A 125 -1.76 -18.75 17.18
N ASP A 126 -2.27 -18.62 18.40
CA ASP A 126 -3.37 -17.71 18.73
C ASP A 126 -2.98 -16.23 18.57
N LEU A 127 -1.77 -15.84 19.00
CA LEU A 127 -1.28 -14.47 18.86
C LEU A 127 -1.08 -14.11 17.38
N VAL A 128 -0.46 -15.01 16.61
CA VAL A 128 -0.29 -14.84 15.15
C VAL A 128 -1.66 -14.73 14.47
N TRP A 129 -2.64 -15.56 14.86
CA TRP A 129 -3.99 -15.49 14.31
C TRP A 129 -4.67 -14.16 14.64
N GLN A 130 -4.56 -13.66 15.87
CA GLN A 130 -5.12 -12.38 16.28
C GLN A 130 -4.51 -11.22 15.47
N ALA A 131 -3.19 -11.22 15.26
CA ALA A 131 -2.51 -10.24 14.42
C ALA A 131 -3.00 -10.26 12.97
N ARG A 132 -3.14 -11.46 12.38
CA ARG A 132 -3.73 -11.63 11.02
C ARG A 132 -5.14 -11.02 10.94
N GLN A 133 -5.98 -11.27 11.94
CA GLN A 133 -7.34 -10.72 11.97
C GLN A 133 -7.34 -9.20 12.18
N GLY A 134 -6.43 -8.66 13.00
CA GLY A 134 -6.22 -7.23 13.20
C GLY A 134 -5.91 -6.53 11.88
N LEU A 135 -4.92 -7.03 11.14
CA LEU A 135 -4.47 -6.49 9.85
C LEU A 135 -5.61 -6.49 8.83
N LEU A 136 -6.32 -7.61 8.70
CA LEU A 136 -7.47 -7.72 7.78
C LEU A 136 -8.63 -6.81 8.19
N LYS A 137 -8.88 -6.64 9.49
CA LYS A 137 -9.92 -5.74 10.00
C LYS A 137 -9.60 -4.28 9.70
N GLU A 138 -8.33 -3.89 9.86
CA GLU A 138 -7.85 -2.55 9.50
C GLU A 138 -7.99 -2.29 8.00
N LEU A 139 -7.50 -3.22 7.17
CA LEU A 139 -7.65 -3.16 5.71
C LEU A 139 -9.11 -3.03 5.28
N ARG A 140 -9.99 -3.88 5.81
CA ARG A 140 -11.43 -3.79 5.57
C ARG A 140 -11.96 -2.41 5.94
N HIS A 141 -11.52 -1.86 7.07
CA HIS A 141 -11.93 -0.55 7.51
C HIS A 141 -11.36 0.57 6.63
N VAL A 142 -10.16 0.45 6.06
CA VAL A 142 -9.64 1.43 5.10
C VAL A 142 -10.44 1.35 3.80
N LEU A 143 -10.57 0.16 3.22
CA LEU A 143 -11.15 -0.04 1.88
C LEU A 143 -12.65 0.20 1.85
N ALA A 144 -13.39 -0.10 2.93
CA ALA A 144 -14.81 0.24 3.01
C ALA A 144 -15.07 1.75 2.98
N ARG A 145 -14.07 2.54 3.41
CA ARG A 145 -14.13 4.00 3.45
C ARG A 145 -13.58 4.64 2.18
N CYS A 146 -12.53 4.03 1.66
CA CYS A 146 -11.76 4.50 0.53
C CYS A 146 -11.42 3.32 -0.40
N PRO A 147 -12.35 2.89 -1.27
CA PRO A 147 -12.11 1.73 -2.15
C PRO A 147 -10.91 1.92 -3.08
N ARG A 148 -10.64 3.17 -3.47
CA ARG A 148 -9.51 3.59 -4.32
C ARG A 148 -8.32 4.11 -3.49
N ALA A 149 -8.14 3.61 -2.27
CA ALA A 149 -7.02 3.97 -1.40
C ALA A 149 -5.67 3.61 -2.04
N VAL A 150 -4.66 4.42 -1.72
CA VAL A 150 -3.25 4.03 -1.82
C VAL A 150 -2.85 3.50 -0.44
N VAL A 151 -2.80 2.18 -0.30
CA VAL A 151 -2.48 1.50 0.96
C VAL A 151 -1.00 1.16 0.98
N LEU A 152 -0.28 1.77 1.92
CA LEU A 152 1.12 1.47 2.19
C LEU A 152 1.22 0.40 3.28
N VAL A 153 1.97 -0.66 3.00
CA VAL A 153 2.48 -1.62 3.98
C VAL A 153 3.97 -1.35 4.08
N ASP A 154 4.38 -0.65 5.13
CA ASP A 154 5.76 -0.19 5.30
C ASP A 154 6.60 -1.27 6.03
N GLU A 155 7.88 -1.40 5.65
CA GLU A 155 8.88 -2.25 6.30
C GLU A 155 8.38 -3.69 6.52
N LEU A 156 7.99 -4.32 5.42
CA LEU A 156 7.32 -5.62 5.46
C LEU A 156 8.16 -6.74 6.10
N GLU A 157 9.49 -6.61 6.09
CA GLU A 157 10.44 -7.48 6.77
C GLU A 157 10.31 -7.52 8.29
N ASN A 158 9.74 -6.48 8.90
CA ASN A 158 9.48 -6.46 10.34
C ASN A 158 8.21 -7.25 10.69
N LEU A 159 7.33 -7.48 9.72
CA LEU A 159 6.11 -8.22 9.93
C LEU A 159 6.41 -9.73 9.98
N HIS A 160 5.98 -10.40 11.06
CA HIS A 160 6.11 -11.86 11.16
C HIS A 160 5.57 -12.54 9.88
N PRO A 161 6.30 -13.49 9.24
CA PRO A 161 5.94 -14.02 7.91
C PRO A 161 4.51 -14.59 7.84
N LYS A 162 4.09 -15.35 8.86
CA LYS A 162 2.71 -15.85 8.97
C LYS A 162 1.66 -14.75 9.10
N VAL A 163 1.99 -13.54 9.52
CA VAL A 163 1.07 -12.40 9.50
C VAL A 163 1.05 -11.77 8.10
N ALA A 164 2.21 -11.60 7.47
CA ALA A 164 2.32 -11.11 6.09
C ALA A 164 1.53 -11.96 5.09
N ASP A 165 1.47 -13.27 5.28
CA ASP A 165 0.66 -14.19 4.45
C ASP A 165 -0.84 -13.84 4.41
N ALA A 166 -1.36 -13.10 5.38
CA ALA A 166 -2.74 -12.62 5.35
C ALA A 166 -2.98 -11.60 4.22
N LEU A 167 -1.93 -10.97 3.70
CA LEU A 167 -1.99 -10.05 2.56
C LEU A 167 -2.12 -10.78 1.23
N ILE A 168 -1.69 -12.06 1.13
CA ILE A 168 -1.71 -12.82 -0.15
C ILE A 168 -3.09 -12.80 -0.82
N PRO A 169 -4.21 -13.15 -0.14
CA PRO A 169 -5.53 -13.10 -0.76
C PRO A 169 -5.93 -11.68 -1.18
N VAL A 170 -5.51 -10.66 -0.41
CA VAL A 170 -5.79 -9.25 -0.68
C VAL A 170 -5.09 -8.81 -1.96
N LEU A 171 -3.79 -9.13 -2.11
CA LEU A 171 -3.00 -8.83 -3.30
C LEU A 171 -3.47 -9.62 -4.54
N LYS A 172 -4.03 -10.82 -4.32
CA LYS A 172 -4.78 -11.60 -5.33
C LYS A 172 -6.12 -10.96 -5.71
N GLY A 173 -6.55 -9.88 -5.07
CA GLY A 173 -7.83 -9.22 -5.37
C GLY A 173 -9.06 -9.93 -4.82
N ASN A 174 -8.87 -10.84 -3.85
CA ASN A 174 -10.00 -11.43 -3.14
C ASN A 174 -10.60 -10.37 -2.21
N PRO A 175 -11.92 -10.35 -2.05
CA PRO A 175 -12.56 -9.40 -1.15
C PRO A 175 -12.23 -9.73 0.31
N VAL A 176 -12.03 -8.70 1.13
CA VAL A 176 -11.86 -8.84 2.59
C VAL A 176 -13.22 -8.61 3.25
N ALA A 177 -13.85 -9.69 3.72
CA ALA A 177 -15.18 -9.66 4.32
C ALA A 177 -16.21 -8.86 3.49
N GLY A 178 -16.25 -9.14 2.19
CA GLY A 178 -17.19 -8.53 1.24
C GLY A 178 -16.75 -7.18 0.64
N VAL A 179 -15.64 -6.61 1.09
CA VAL A 179 -15.10 -5.35 0.55
C VAL A 179 -14.11 -5.64 -0.57
N SER A 180 -14.30 -5.01 -1.73
CA SER A 180 -13.38 -5.16 -2.88
C SER A 180 -12.00 -4.59 -2.56
N THR A 181 -10.97 -5.26 -3.08
CA THR A 181 -9.56 -4.87 -2.97
C THR A 181 -8.98 -4.44 -4.31
N LYS A 182 -9.70 -4.64 -5.41
CA LYS A 182 -9.18 -4.46 -6.78
C LYS A 182 -8.95 -3.01 -7.17
N GLU A 183 -9.79 -2.11 -6.66
CA GLU A 183 -9.75 -0.69 -6.95
C GLU A 183 -8.61 0.02 -6.23
N ALA A 184 -8.14 -0.52 -5.11
CA ALA A 184 -7.03 0.03 -4.36
C ALA A 184 -5.69 -0.16 -5.09
N ILE A 185 -4.71 0.64 -4.68
CA ILE A 185 -3.31 0.47 -5.03
C ILE A 185 -2.60 0.07 -3.74
N PHE A 186 -2.00 -1.11 -3.74
CA PHE A 186 -1.14 -1.55 -2.64
C PHE A 186 0.29 -1.20 -2.96
N ILE A 187 0.99 -0.58 -2.01
CA ILE A 187 2.41 -0.30 -2.09
C ILE A 187 3.04 -0.98 -0.88
N LEU A 188 3.95 -1.89 -1.13
CA LEU A 188 4.76 -2.53 -0.10
C LEU A 188 6.15 -1.93 -0.17
N THR A 189 6.77 -1.70 0.98
CA THR A 189 8.18 -1.34 1.04
C THR A 189 8.94 -2.40 1.80
N SER A 190 10.22 -2.50 1.49
CA SER A 190 11.11 -3.32 2.30
C SER A 190 12.55 -2.82 2.26
N ASP A 191 13.26 -2.94 3.36
CA ASP A 191 14.66 -2.57 3.52
C ASP A 191 15.59 -3.77 3.55
N PHE A 192 16.76 -3.69 2.89
CA PHE A 192 17.77 -4.76 2.95
C PHE A 192 18.47 -4.87 4.30
N GLY A 193 18.04 -4.13 5.33
CA GLY A 193 18.46 -4.23 6.72
C GLY A 193 19.83 -3.61 7.02
N ARG A 194 20.53 -3.04 6.02
CA ARG A 194 21.78 -2.29 6.20
C ARG A 194 21.91 -1.17 5.18
N ASP A 195 22.25 0.02 5.66
CA ASP A 195 22.65 1.14 4.80
C ASP A 195 23.88 0.76 3.96
N GLY A 196 23.76 0.94 2.64
CA GLY A 196 24.83 0.62 1.70
C GLY A 196 24.92 -0.86 1.32
N ALA A 197 23.92 -1.69 1.66
CA ALA A 197 23.88 -3.11 1.28
C ALA A 197 24.04 -3.31 -0.24
N THR A 198 23.54 -2.35 -1.03
CA THR A 198 23.61 -2.37 -2.50
C THR A 198 24.78 -1.57 -3.08
N ARG A 199 25.57 -0.88 -2.25
CA ARG A 199 26.58 0.07 -2.72
C ARG A 199 27.76 -0.65 -3.37
N GLY A 200 27.97 -0.38 -4.66
CA GLY A 200 29.09 -0.95 -5.43
C GLY A 200 28.86 -2.38 -5.91
N LEU A 201 27.67 -2.95 -5.69
CA LEU A 201 27.32 -4.26 -6.20
C LEU A 201 26.88 -4.20 -7.67
N PRO A 202 27.21 -5.23 -8.47
CA PRO A 202 26.70 -5.33 -9.84
C PRO A 202 25.17 -5.55 -9.82
N PRO A 203 24.42 -5.12 -10.86
CA PRO A 203 22.96 -5.21 -10.90
C PRO A 203 22.40 -6.62 -10.67
N GLU A 204 23.11 -7.67 -11.10
CA GLU A 204 22.68 -9.05 -10.90
C GLU A 204 22.75 -9.49 -9.44
N GLU A 205 23.73 -8.99 -8.68
CA GLU A 205 23.85 -9.29 -7.25
C GLU A 205 22.79 -8.55 -6.44
N ILE A 206 22.45 -7.32 -6.84
CA ILE A 206 21.32 -6.56 -6.25
C ILE A 206 20.00 -7.30 -6.48
N LYS A 207 19.76 -7.81 -7.70
CA LYS A 207 18.57 -8.64 -7.97
C LYS A 207 18.54 -9.89 -7.11
N ARG A 208 19.67 -10.59 -6.98
CA ARG A 208 19.76 -11.79 -6.14
C ARG A 208 19.46 -11.46 -4.68
N GLN A 209 20.01 -10.38 -4.14
CA GLN A 209 19.67 -9.92 -2.79
C GLN A 209 18.18 -9.62 -2.64
N ILE A 210 17.54 -8.99 -3.62
CA ILE A 210 16.08 -8.78 -3.61
C ILE A 210 15.33 -10.11 -3.55
N TYR A 211 15.74 -11.12 -4.32
CA TYR A 211 15.13 -12.45 -4.30
C TYR A 211 15.34 -13.18 -2.97
N ASP A 212 16.57 -13.24 -2.47
CA ASP A 212 16.92 -13.91 -1.22
C ASP A 212 16.25 -13.23 -0.03
N PHE A 213 16.16 -11.90 -0.07
CA PHE A 213 15.47 -11.11 0.93
C PHE A 213 13.95 -11.33 0.90
N SER A 214 13.35 -11.36 -0.30
CA SER A 214 11.93 -11.70 -0.45
C SER A 214 11.61 -13.10 0.10
N ALA A 215 12.55 -14.06 0.01
CA ALA A 215 12.39 -15.39 0.58
C ALA A 215 12.40 -15.43 2.12
N ASN A 216 12.98 -14.43 2.77
CA ASN A 216 13.00 -14.31 4.23
C ASN A 216 11.78 -13.57 4.78
N ILE A 217 11.18 -12.67 4.00
CA ILE A 217 9.98 -11.91 4.40
C ILE A 217 8.73 -12.80 4.35
N TYR A 218 8.67 -13.72 3.39
CA TYR A 218 7.47 -14.51 3.12
C TYR A 218 7.68 -15.99 3.43
N SER A 219 6.71 -16.62 4.07
CA SER A 219 6.71 -18.09 4.21
C SER A 219 6.52 -18.77 2.84
N ASP A 220 5.88 -18.05 1.91
CA ASP A 220 5.63 -18.45 0.53
C ASP A 220 5.94 -17.25 -0.39
N LEU A 221 6.87 -17.44 -1.33
CA LEU A 221 7.26 -16.46 -2.35
C LEU A 221 6.12 -16.03 -3.29
N THR A 222 4.93 -16.61 -3.14
CA THR A 222 3.71 -16.26 -3.85
C THR A 222 3.40 -14.75 -3.86
N ILE A 223 3.79 -13.96 -2.84
CA ILE A 223 3.61 -12.50 -2.87
C ILE A 223 4.41 -11.86 -4.02
N ALA A 224 5.62 -12.33 -4.29
CA ALA A 224 6.48 -11.83 -5.36
C ALA A 224 5.81 -11.92 -6.75
N ASN A 225 4.91 -12.89 -6.95
CA ASN A 225 4.16 -13.04 -8.21
C ASN A 225 3.07 -11.99 -8.41
N TYR A 226 2.68 -11.27 -7.35
CA TYR A 226 1.58 -10.31 -7.39
C TYR A 226 2.04 -8.86 -7.32
N VAL A 227 3.31 -8.61 -7.06
CA VAL A 227 3.91 -7.28 -6.99
C VAL A 227 4.72 -7.00 -8.25
N ARG A 228 4.86 -5.71 -8.57
CA ARG A 228 5.71 -5.21 -9.64
C ARG A 228 6.65 -4.13 -9.15
#